data_AF-A0A1I5FCW3-F1
#
_entry.id   AF-A0A1I5FCW3-F1
#
_cell.length_a   1.000
_cell.length_b   1.000
_cell.length_c   1.000
_cell.angle_alpha   90.00
_cell.angle_beta   90.00
_cell.angle_gamma   90.00
#
_symmetry.space_group_name_H-M   'P 1'
#
loop_
_entity.id
_entity.type
_entity.pdbx_description
1 polymer ?
#
loop_
_entity_poly.entity_id
_entity_poly.type
_entity_poly.pdbx_seq_one_letter_code
_entity_poly.pdbx_strand_id
1 'polypeptide(L)'
;MAKAVILTPDALAAPQITPKAATPARSPVPLSTSVQKAEQIPLQVRIPRHAARAIKIAAAERDQTISDFMLACFHAYMKDDKHA
;
A
#
# COMPACT_ATOMS: atom_id res chain seq x y z
N MET A 1 28.52 28.62 33.21
CA MET A 1 27.30 28.97 32.46
C MET A 1 27.51 28.54 31.01
N ALA A 2 26.62 27.71 30.44
CA ALA A 2 26.72 27.31 29.05
C ALA A 2 26.30 28.48 28.15
N LYS A 3 27.16 28.89 27.22
CA LYS A 3 26.84 29.93 26.23
C LYS A 3 25.98 29.32 25.13
N ALA A 4 24.91 30.01 24.74
CA ALA A 4 24.02 29.58 23.67
C ALA A 4 24.78 29.58 22.33
N VAL A 5 24.87 28.42 21.70
CA VAL A 5 25.42 28.27 20.34
C VAL A 5 24.34 28.67 19.35
N ILE A 6 24.67 29.58 18.44
CA ILE A 6 23.77 30.01 17.37
C ILE A 6 23.59 28.83 16.41
N LEU A 7 22.34 28.45 16.15
CA LEU A 7 21.97 27.38 15.21
C LEU A 7 22.23 27.84 13.77
N THR A 8 23.49 27.87 13.36
CA THR A 8 23.88 28.03 11.95
C THR A 8 23.69 26.69 11.22
N PRO A 9 23.38 26.69 9.91
CA PRO A 9 23.18 25.44 9.16
C PRO A 9 24.42 24.54 9.14
N ASP A 10 25.61 25.13 9.28
CA ASP A 10 26.87 24.40 9.43
C ASP A 10 26.99 23.68 10.79
N ALA A 11 26.40 24.24 11.86
CA ALA A 11 26.34 23.59 13.17
C ALA A 11 25.39 22.38 13.20
N LEU A 12 24.46 22.28 12.24
CA LEU A 12 23.56 21.14 12.06
C LEU A 12 24.18 20.03 11.19
N ALA A 13 25.31 20.29 10.53
CA ALA A 13 26.03 19.31 9.74
C ALA A 13 26.82 18.36 10.65
N ALA A 14 26.11 17.39 11.25
CA ALA A 14 26.75 16.32 11.99
C ALA A 14 27.62 15.48 11.02
N PRO A 15 28.90 15.22 11.34
CA PRO A 15 29.73 14.29 10.57
C PRO A 15 29.05 12.91 10.58
N GLN A 16 28.53 12.49 9.43
CA GLN A 16 27.99 11.16 9.23
C GLN A 16 29.16 10.17 9.18
N ILE A 17 29.68 9.79 10.35
CA ILE A 17 30.64 8.69 10.44
C ILE A 17 29.85 7.42 10.20
N THR A 18 29.84 6.95 8.95
CA THR A 18 29.26 5.64 8.62
C THR A 18 30.19 4.56 9.19
N PRO A 19 29.79 3.80 10.22
CA PRO A 19 30.63 2.72 10.73
C PRO A 19 30.79 1.64 9.65
N LYS A 20 31.97 1.02 9.56
CA LYS A 20 32.31 -0.03 8.57
C LYS A 20 31.35 -1.23 8.56
N ALA A 21 30.55 -1.41 9.61
CA ALA A 21 29.55 -2.47 9.75
C ALA A 21 28.13 -2.07 9.29
N ALA A 22 27.93 -0.83 8.82
CA ALA A 22 26.63 -0.38 8.34
C ALA A 22 26.28 -1.10 7.03
N THR A 23 25.26 -1.95 7.09
CA THR A 23 24.64 -2.52 5.90
C THR A 23 23.95 -1.39 5.13
N PRO A 24 24.11 -1.30 3.80
CA PRO A 24 23.47 -0.24 3.02
C PRO A 24 21.95 -0.36 3.14
N ALA A 25 21.28 0.79 3.27
CA ALA A 25 19.83 0.86 3.19
C ALA A 25 19.37 0.20 1.87
N ARG A 26 18.34 -0.66 1.96
CA ARG A 26 17.77 -1.31 0.76
C ARG A 26 17.38 -0.22 -0.22
N SER A 27 17.94 -0.29 -1.43
CA SER A 27 17.59 0.61 -2.52
C SER A 27 16.08 0.58 -2.75
N PRO A 28 15.44 1.72 -3.04
CA PRO A 28 14.06 1.71 -3.51
C PRO A 28 14.04 0.90 -4.81
N VAL A 29 13.26 -0.17 -4.82
CA VAL A 29 13.00 -0.97 -6.02
C VAL A 29 12.51 0.00 -7.09
N PRO A 30 13.13 0.07 -8.28
CA PRO A 30 12.59 0.86 -9.37
C PRO A 30 11.20 0.29 -9.69
N LEU A 31 10.18 1.14 -9.55
CA LEU A 31 8.81 0.87 -9.96
C LEU A 31 8.85 0.41 -11.42
N SER A 32 8.61 -0.88 -11.65
CA SER A 32 8.52 -1.42 -12.99
C SER A 32 7.42 -0.68 -13.74
N THR A 33 7.76 -0.34 -14.98
CA THR A 33 6.95 0.39 -15.95
C THR A 33 5.50 -0.08 -15.96
N SER A 34 4.61 0.83 -15.55
CA SER A 34 3.17 0.64 -15.60
C SER A 34 2.72 0.53 -17.06
N VAL A 35 2.28 -0.67 -17.44
CA VAL A 35 1.12 -0.81 -18.34
C VAL A 35 0.06 0.15 -17.82
N GLN A 36 -0.49 1.00 -18.69
CA GLN A 36 -1.52 2.00 -18.35
C GLN A 36 -2.71 1.32 -17.66
N LYS A 37 -2.61 1.11 -16.35
CA LYS A 37 -3.73 0.78 -15.49
C LYS A 37 -4.57 2.04 -15.50
N ALA A 38 -5.77 1.94 -16.06
CA ALA A 38 -6.81 2.93 -15.86
C ALA A 38 -6.81 3.35 -14.38
N GLU A 39 -6.98 4.64 -14.12
CA GLU A 39 -6.85 5.26 -12.81
C GLU A 39 -7.65 4.46 -11.76
N GLN A 40 -6.96 3.59 -11.01
CA GLN A 40 -7.58 2.73 -10.02
C GLN A 40 -7.83 3.55 -8.77
N ILE A 41 -9.06 4.06 -8.65
CA ILE A 41 -9.50 4.75 -7.45
C ILE A 41 -9.77 3.69 -6.37
N PRO A 42 -9.02 3.69 -5.25
CA PRO A 42 -9.19 2.69 -4.20
C PRO A 42 -10.52 2.92 -3.49
N LEU A 43 -11.35 1.87 -3.42
CA LEU A 43 -12.61 1.89 -2.71
C LEU A 43 -12.42 1.37 -1.28
N GLN A 44 -12.69 2.22 -0.29
CA GLN A 44 -12.68 1.84 1.12
C GLN A 44 -14.11 1.61 1.63
N VAL A 45 -14.44 0.36 1.95
CA VAL A 45 -15.75 -0.04 2.48
C VAL A 45 -15.63 -0.68 3.86
N ARG A 46 -16.59 -0.40 4.74
CA ARG A 46 -16.70 -1.06 6.04
C ARG A 46 -17.52 -2.33 5.87
N ILE A 47 -16.86 -3.48 6.01
CA ILE A 47 -17.48 -4.80 5.93
C ILE A 47 -17.48 -5.41 7.34
N PRO A 48 -18.60 -5.98 7.82
CA PRO A 48 -18.63 -6.65 9.11
C PRO A 48 -17.71 -7.88 9.11
N ARG A 49 -17.16 -8.21 10.28
CA ARG A 49 -16.11 -9.23 10.43
C ARG A 49 -16.48 -10.60 9.86
N HIS A 50 -17.75 -11.01 10.00
CA HIS A 50 -18.24 -12.29 9.49
C HIS A 50 -18.19 -12.33 7.95
N ALA A 51 -18.68 -11.28 7.28
CA ALA A 51 -18.68 -11.18 5.83
C ALA A 51 -17.25 -11.07 5.28
N ALA A 52 -16.38 -10.30 5.95
CA ALA A 52 -14.97 -10.20 5.55
C ALA A 52 -14.24 -11.55 5.60
N ARG A 53 -14.59 -12.44 6.54
CA ARG A 53 -14.05 -13.81 6.58
C ARG A 53 -14.59 -14.65 5.42
N ALA A 54 -15.89 -14.61 5.17
CA ALA A 54 -16.51 -15.35 4.08
C ALA A 54 -15.90 -14.97 2.71
N ILE A 55 -15.68 -13.67 2.47
CA ILE A 55 -15.04 -13.17 1.24
C ILE A 55 -13.62 -13.73 1.10
N LYS A 56 -12.84 -13.74 2.19
CA LYS A 56 -11.47 -14.28 2.15
C LYS A 56 -11.43 -15.77 1.83
N ILE A 57 -12.34 -16.54 2.40
CA ILE A 57 -12.45 -17.98 2.14
C ILE A 57 -12.85 -18.21 0.68
N ALA A 58 -13.90 -17.54 0.21
CA ALA A 58 -14.39 -17.69 -1.16
C ALA A 58 -13.37 -17.23 -2.23
N ALA A 59 -12.57 -16.20 -1.93
CA ALA A 59 -11.48 -15.77 -2.80
C ALA A 59 -10.36 -16.82 -2.86
N ALA A 60 -10.00 -17.42 -1.72
CA ALA A 60 -9.01 -18.49 -1.65
C ALA A 60 -9.46 -19.77 -2.37
N GLU A 61 -10.73 -20.16 -2.25
CA GLU A 61 -11.31 -21.31 -2.96
C GLU A 61 -11.27 -21.16 -4.49
N ARG A 62 -11.18 -19.93 -4.99
CA ARG A 62 -11.14 -19.61 -6.43
C ARG A 62 -9.74 -19.22 -6.92
N ASP A 63 -8.73 -19.33 -6.06
CA ASP A 63 -7.35 -18.89 -6.34
C ASP A 63 -7.27 -17.45 -6.86
N GLN A 64 -8.13 -16.56 -6.35
CA GLN A 64 -8.22 -15.16 -6.76
C GLN A 64 -7.77 -14.21 -5.66
N THR A 65 -7.30 -13.01 -6.06
CA THR A 65 -7.11 -11.94 -5.09
C THR A 65 -8.46 -11.46 -4.57
N ILE A 66 -8.50 -10.94 -3.34
CA ILE A 66 -9.74 -10.41 -2.75
C ILE A 66 -10.33 -9.31 -3.64
N SER A 67 -9.49 -8.45 -4.23
CA SER A 67 -9.92 -7.38 -5.13
C SER A 67 -10.59 -7.92 -6.39
N ASP A 68 -9.99 -8.93 -7.04
CA ASP A 68 -10.52 -9.52 -8.27
C ASP A 68 -11.83 -10.26 -8.00
N PHE A 69 -11.90 -10.99 -6.88
CA PHE A 69 -13.11 -11.66 -6.43
C PHE A 69 -14.26 -10.67 -6.20
N MET A 70 -13.99 -9.57 -5.49
CA MET A 70 -15.00 -8.55 -5.22
C MET A 70 -15.48 -7.89 -6.52
N LEU A 71 -14.58 -7.57 -7.45
CA LEU A 71 -14.95 -7.04 -8.77
C LEU A 71 -15.83 -8.02 -9.56
N ALA A 72 -15.49 -9.31 -9.57
CA ALA A 72 -16.31 -10.33 -10.22
C ALA A 72 -17.72 -10.40 -9.63
N CYS A 73 -17.84 -10.33 -8.30
CA CYS A 73 -19.13 -10.27 -7.60
C CYS A 73 -19.92 -9.01 -7.98
N PHE A 74 -19.29 -7.84 -8.04
CA PHE A 74 -19.95 -6.60 -8.47
C PHE A 74 -20.43 -6.69 -9.92
N HIS A 75 -19.61 -7.23 -10.82
CA HIS A 75 -19.99 -7.40 -12.22
C HIS A 75 -21.10 -8.42 -12.42
N ALA A 76 -21.16 -9.49 -11.62
CA ALA A 76 -22.27 -10.44 -11.63
C ALA A 76 -23.57 -9.74 -11.17
N TYR A 77 -23.51 -9.05 -10.02
CA TYR A 77 -24.63 -8.31 -9.47
C TYR A 77 -25.20 -7.27 -10.46
N MET A 78 -24.33 -6.49 -11.11
CA MET A 78 -24.75 -5.49 -12.11
C MET A 78 -25.34 -6.09 -13.39
N LYS A 79 -25.01 -7.34 -13.73
CA LYS A 79 -25.61 -8.04 -14.87
C LYS A 79 -27.02 -8.54 -14.54
N ASP A 80 -27.21 -9.00 -13.31
CA ASP A 80 -28.48 -9.53 -12.82
C ASP A 80 -29.50 -8.41 -12.54
N ASP A 81 -29.02 -7.23 -12.11
CA ASP A 81 -29.85 -6.02 -11.88
C ASP A 81 -30.38 -5.35 -13.17
N LYS A 82 -30.16 -5.94 -14.36
CA LYS A 82 -30.93 -5.58 -15.56
C LYS A 82 -32.41 -6.00 -15.49
N HIS A 83 -32.85 -6.56 -14.36
CA HIS A 83 -34.22 -6.98 -14.09
C HIS A 83 -34.87 -6.31 -12.85
N ALA A 84 -34.32 -5.21 -12.34
CA ALA A 84 -34.97 -4.40 -11.29
C ALA A 84 -35.88 -3.31 -11.89
#